data_AF-A0AA35RWH3-F1
#
_entry.id   AF-A0AA35RWH3-F1
#
_cell.length_a   1.000
_cell.length_b   1.000
_cell.length_c   1.000
_cell.angle_alpha   90.00
_cell.angle_beta   90.00
_cell.angle_gamma   90.00
#
_symmetry.space_group_name_H-M   'P 1'
#
loop_
_entity.id
_entity.type
_entity.pdbx_description
1 polymer ?
#
loop_
_entity_poly.entity_id
_entity_poly.type
_entity_poly.pdbx_seq_one_letter_code
_entity_poly.pdbx_strand_id
1 'polypeptide(L)'
;MYCVQLIVAVENEEVPRLQSLYDRGRENGVADLRLLDSTQLRDIEPHCRGKVAIHSPSTGIVDWGRVTRAYGEDFKEMGGHVYTNFKCPYHQKLPQTTHKLKESQNF
;
A
#
# COMPACT_ATOMS: atom_id res chain seq x y z
N MET A 1 13.68 1.39 -7.52
CA MET A 1 14.49 0.47 -6.69
C MET A 1 13.50 -0.48 -6.03
N TYR A 2 13.46 -1.73 -6.47
CA TYR A 2 12.63 -2.76 -5.83
C TYR A 2 13.34 -3.19 -4.55
N CYS A 3 12.67 -3.06 -3.42
CA CYS A 3 13.23 -3.50 -2.14
C CYS A 3 12.71 -4.90 -1.85
N VAL A 4 13.60 -5.76 -1.35
CA VAL A 4 13.22 -7.05 -0.83
C VAL A 4 12.51 -6.81 0.51
N GLN A 5 11.23 -7.15 0.61
CA GLN A 5 10.51 -7.16 1.89
C GLN A 5 10.30 -8.60 2.34
N LEU A 6 10.74 -8.89 3.55
CA LEU A 6 10.56 -10.15 4.23
C LEU A 6 9.74 -9.94 5.49
N ILE A 7 8.71 -10.75 5.68
CA ILE A 7 7.94 -10.84 6.92
C ILE A 7 8.31 -12.18 7.52
N VAL A 8 8.89 -12.20 8.72
CA VAL A 8 9.56 -13.39 9.27
C VAL A 8 8.90 -13.81 10.57
N ALA A 9 8.56 -15.10 10.68
CA ALA A 9 8.20 -15.74 11.94
C ALA A 9 9.47 -16.28 12.60
N VAL A 10 9.80 -15.76 13.79
CA VAL A 10 10.96 -16.17 14.57
C VAL A 10 10.59 -17.28 15.56
N GLU A 11 9.35 -17.28 16.04
CA GLU A 11 8.83 -18.30 16.97
C GLU A 11 7.75 -19.21 16.34
N ASN A 12 7.49 -20.37 16.96
CA ASN A 12 6.55 -21.36 16.38
C ASN A 12 5.11 -20.84 16.42
N GLU A 13 4.79 -20.07 17.45
CA GLU A 13 3.49 -19.50 17.73
C GLU A 13 3.10 -18.43 16.69
N GLU A 14 4.08 -17.86 15.98
CA GLU A 14 3.88 -16.85 14.95
C GLU A 14 3.59 -17.46 13.57
N VAL A 15 3.97 -18.72 13.34
CA VAL A 15 3.81 -19.41 12.05
C VAL A 15 2.36 -19.46 11.58
N PRO A 16 1.36 -19.81 12.42
CA PRO A 16 -0.04 -19.81 12.00
C PRO A 16 -0.51 -18.41 11.57
N ARG A 17 -0.10 -17.36 12.29
CA ARG A 17 -0.46 -15.97 11.98
C ARG A 17 0.18 -15.50 10.67
N LEU A 18 1.42 -15.91 10.41
CA LEU A 18 2.11 -15.64 9.16
C LEU A 18 1.43 -16.35 7.98
N GLN A 19 1.01 -17.61 8.16
CA GLN A 19 0.23 -18.32 7.14
C GLN A 19 -1.09 -17.59 6.82
N SER A 20 -1.85 -17.17 7.84
CA SER A 20 -3.08 -16.39 7.62
C SER A 20 -2.83 -15.03 6.96
N LEU A 21 -1.63 -14.44 7.12
CA LEU A 21 -1.26 -13.22 6.41
C LEU A 21 -0.95 -13.51 4.94
N TYR A 22 -0.26 -14.60 4.64
CA TYR A 22 0.00 -15.06 3.27
C TYR A 22 -1.31 -15.33 2.52
N ASP A 23 -2.24 -16.05 3.14
CA ASP A 23 -3.53 -16.40 2.54
C ASP A 23 -4.34 -15.15 2.19
N ARG A 24 -4.45 -14.19 3.13
CA ARG A 24 -5.10 -12.90 2.86
C ARG A 24 -4.40 -12.09 1.77
N GLY A 25 -3.07 -12.14 1.71
CA GLY A 25 -2.31 -11.48 0.65
C GLY A 25 -2.68 -12.02 -0.73
N ARG A 26 -2.82 -13.34 -0.85
CA ARG A 26 -3.28 -14.00 -2.07
C ARG A 26 -4.72 -13.66 -2.44
N GLU A 27 -5.62 -13.65 -1.45
CA GLU A 27 -7.02 -13.26 -1.63
C GLU A 27 -7.15 -11.80 -2.12
N ASN A 28 -6.28 -10.90 -1.64
CA ASN A 28 -6.22 -9.51 -2.06
C ASN A 28 -5.52 -9.27 -3.41
N GLY A 29 -5.15 -10.34 -4.13
CA GLY A 29 -4.54 -10.24 -5.46
C GLY A 29 -3.04 -9.97 -5.48
N VAL A 30 -2.34 -10.09 -4.35
CA VAL A 30 -0.87 -10.01 -4.29
C VAL A 30 -0.29 -11.36 -4.72
N ALA A 31 -0.31 -11.59 -6.04
CA ALA A 31 -0.06 -12.90 -6.64
C ALA A 31 1.41 -13.37 -6.58
N ASP A 32 2.33 -12.46 -6.30
CA ASP A 32 3.77 -12.69 -6.32
C ASP A 32 4.38 -13.02 -4.94
N LEU A 33 3.55 -13.12 -3.90
CA LEU A 33 3.97 -13.55 -2.57
C LEU A 33 4.53 -14.97 -2.60
N ARG A 34 5.61 -15.21 -1.86
CA ARG A 34 6.22 -16.53 -1.70
C ARG A 34 6.42 -16.85 -0.23
N LEU A 35 6.01 -18.05 0.18
CA LEU A 35 6.42 -18.63 1.46
C LEU A 35 7.83 -19.21 1.31
N LEU A 36 8.68 -18.89 2.28
CA LEU A 36 10.07 -19.31 2.35
C LEU A 36 10.30 -20.09 3.63
N ASP A 37 11.05 -21.18 3.52
CA ASP A 37 11.62 -21.85 4.69
C ASP A 37 12.89 -21.12 5.20
N SER A 38 13.43 -21.60 6.32
CA SER A 38 14.62 -21.01 6.95
C SER A 38 15.89 -21.04 6.07
N THR A 39 15.99 -21.97 5.12
CA THR A 39 17.13 -22.09 4.20
C THR A 39 17.02 -21.03 3.12
N GLN A 40 15.84 -20.97 2.47
CA GLN A 40 15.54 -19.98 1.43
C GLN A 40 15.61 -18.53 1.98
N LEU A 41 15.23 -18.33 3.24
CA LEU A 41 15.39 -17.05 3.93
C LEU A 41 16.85 -16.61 3.99
N ARG A 42 17.78 -17.51 4.32
CA ARG A 42 19.21 -17.20 4.39
C ARG A 42 19.84 -16.99 3.01
N ASP A 43 19.33 -17.67 1.99
CA ASP A 43 19.78 -17.45 0.61
C ASP A 43 19.44 -16.03 0.12
N ILE A 44 18.32 -15.47 0.59
CA ILE A 44 17.89 -14.10 0.24
C ILE A 44 18.53 -13.05 1.16
N GLU A 45 18.49 -13.25 2.48
CA GLU A 45 19.09 -12.35 3.47
C GLU A 45 19.91 -13.14 4.50
N PRO A 46 21.23 -13.30 4.29
CA PRO A 46 22.10 -14.17 5.09
C PRO A 46 22.17 -13.81 6.58
N HIS A 47 21.89 -12.55 6.92
CA HIS A 47 21.90 -12.06 8.29
C HIS A 47 20.54 -12.20 9.00
N CYS A 48 19.49 -12.57 8.27
CA CYS A 48 18.16 -12.78 8.83
C CYS A 48 18.03 -14.20 9.42
N ARG A 49 17.31 -14.32 10.54
CA ARG A 49 17.00 -15.60 11.18
C ARG A 49 15.51 -15.72 11.43
N GLY A 50 14.96 -16.88 11.10
CA GLY A 50 13.54 -17.20 11.29
C GLY A 50 13.23 -18.63 10.88
N LYS A 51 12.02 -19.09 11.20
CA LYS A 51 11.53 -20.42 10.87
C LYS A 51 10.88 -20.46 9.49
N VAL A 52 10.03 -19.48 9.23
CA VAL A 52 9.28 -19.31 7.97
C VAL A 52 9.18 -17.81 7.66
N ALA A 53 9.20 -17.44 6.40
CA ALA A 53 9.02 -16.05 5.97
C ALA A 53 8.08 -15.91 4.77
N ILE A 54 7.45 -14.75 4.63
CA ILE A 54 6.80 -14.30 3.39
C ILE A 54 7.76 -13.35 2.69
N HIS A 55 8.06 -13.63 1.44
CA HIS A 55 8.77 -12.73 0.54
C HIS A 55 7.78 -12.01 -0.39
N SER A 56 7.88 -10.69 -0.41
CA SER A 56 7.03 -9.82 -1.24
C SER A 56 7.89 -9.00 -2.22
N PRO A 57 8.14 -9.51 -3.44
CA PRO A 57 9.13 -8.93 -4.35
C PRO A 57 8.67 -7.64 -5.04
N SER A 58 7.36 -7.41 -5.16
CA SER A 58 6.79 -6.18 -5.74
C SER A 58 6.69 -5.00 -4.77
N THR A 59 7.07 -5.18 -3.50
CA THR A 59 7.07 -4.06 -2.55
C THR A 59 8.11 -3.01 -2.92
N GLY A 60 7.78 -1.76 -2.63
CA GLY A 60 8.61 -0.63 -3.00
C GLY A 60 8.51 0.50 -1.99
N ILE A 61 9.57 1.30 -1.94
CA ILE A 61 9.60 2.57 -1.20
C ILE A 61 9.16 3.67 -2.17
N VAL A 62 8.23 4.52 -1.72
CA VAL A 62 7.65 5.59 -2.53
C VAL A 62 8.02 6.95 -1.93
N ASP A 63 8.47 7.88 -2.79
CA ASP A 63 8.58 9.30 -2.44
C ASP A 63 7.19 9.95 -2.53
N TRP A 64 6.52 10.04 -1.39
CA TRP A 64 5.21 10.67 -1.28
C TRP A 64 5.21 12.15 -1.65
N GLY A 65 6.32 12.86 -1.40
CA GLY A 65 6.44 14.26 -1.81
C GLY A 65 6.37 14.39 -3.33
N ARG A 66 7.03 13.49 -4.07
CA ARG A 66 6.98 13.46 -5.53
C ARG A 66 5.59 13.08 -6.04
N VAL A 67 4.95 12.06 -5.46
CA VAL A 67 3.59 11.65 -5.84
C VAL A 67 2.59 12.78 -5.65
N THR A 68 2.61 13.43 -4.48
CA THR A 68 1.68 14.53 -4.19
C THR A 68 1.90 15.73 -5.12
N ARG A 69 3.14 16.01 -5.51
CA ARG A 69 3.44 17.06 -6.51
C ARG A 69 2.85 16.72 -7.88
N ALA A 70 3.05 15.49 -8.36
CA ALA A 70 2.49 15.04 -9.63
C ALA A 70 0.95 15.16 -9.65
N TYR A 71 0.27 14.68 -8.61
CA TYR A 71 -1.19 14.87 -8.50
C TYR A 71 -1.61 16.34 -8.44
N GLY A 72 -0.82 17.18 -7.78
CA GLY A 72 -1.06 18.62 -7.75
C GLY A 72 -0.87 19.30 -9.11
N GLU A 73 0.01 18.78 -9.96
CA GLU A 73 0.21 19.22 -11.35
C GLU A 73 -0.98 18.79 -12.21
N ASP A 74 -1.35 17.50 -12.20
CA ASP A 74 -2.51 16.98 -12.92
C ASP A 74 -3.78 17.78 -12.59
N PHE A 75 -4.00 18.07 -11.30
CA PHE A 75 -5.15 18.86 -10.86
C PHE A 75 -5.13 20.30 -11.40
N LYS A 76 -3.95 20.93 -11.48
CA LYS A 76 -3.81 22.27 -12.07
C LYS A 76 -4.03 22.27 -13.57
N GLU A 77 -3.57 21.22 -14.28
CA GLU A 77 -3.81 21.05 -15.72
C GLU A 77 -5.31 20.92 -16.03
N MET A 78 -6.08 20.29 -15.14
CA MET A 78 -7.54 20.22 -15.22
C MET A 78 -8.26 21.54 -14.82
N GLY A 79 -7.52 22.63 -14.59
CA GLY A 79 -8.06 23.94 -14.23
C GLY A 79 -8.28 24.15 -12.71
N GLY A 80 -7.81 23.23 -11.88
CA GLY A 80 -7.83 23.36 -10.43
C GLY A 80 -6.79 24.35 -9.90
N HIS A 81 -7.02 24.90 -8.71
CA HIS A 81 -6.08 25.80 -8.04
C HIS A 81 -5.60 25.20 -6.72
N VAL A 82 -4.28 25.15 -6.52
CA VAL A 82 -3.65 24.68 -5.28
C VAL A 82 -3.02 25.85 -4.55
N TYR A 83 -3.51 26.15 -3.35
CA TYR A 83 -2.99 27.20 -2.48
C TYR A 83 -2.29 26.56 -1.28
N THR A 84 -0.97 26.74 -1.17
CA THR A 84 -0.17 26.32 0.00
C THR A 84 -0.03 27.47 0.99
N ASN A 85 0.19 27.18 2.28
CA ASN A 85 0.26 28.19 3.35
C ASN A 85 -1.01 29.05 3.48
N PHE A 86 -2.14 28.54 2.99
CA PHE A 86 -3.41 29.24 3.05
C PHE A 86 -4.11 28.95 4.38
N LYS A 87 -4.21 29.96 5.23
CA LYS A 87 -5.02 29.89 6.45
C LYS A 87 -6.49 30.08 6.08
N CYS A 88 -7.28 29.02 6.16
CA CYS A 88 -8.73 29.10 5.94
C CYS A 88 -9.38 29.93 7.05
N PRO A 89 -9.90 31.14 6.77
CA PRO A 89 -10.38 32.05 7.81
C PRO A 89 -11.81 31.71 8.26
N TYR A 90 -12.57 30.97 7.43
CA TYR A 90 -13.96 30.67 7.67
C TYR A 90 -14.36 29.40 6.92
N HIS A 91 -15.18 28.56 7.52
CA HIS A 91 -15.84 27.44 6.84
C HIS A 91 -17.36 27.60 6.93
N GLN A 92 -18.03 27.60 5.78
CA GLN A 92 -19.49 27.55 5.72
C GLN A 92 -19.89 26.18 5.16
N LYS A 93 -20.75 25.46 5.87
CA LYS A 93 -21.41 24.30 5.26
C LYS A 93 -22.43 24.83 4.27
N LEU A 94 -22.23 24.54 2.99
CA LEU A 94 -23.27 24.76 1.99
C LEU A 94 -24.45 23.82 2.30
N PRO A 95 -25.71 24.26 2.09
CA PRO A 95 -26.86 23.36 2.18
C PRO A 95 -26.64 22.20 1.20
N GLN A 96 -26.80 20.97 1.70
CA GLN A 96 -26.55 19.76 0.91
C GLN A 96 -27.42 19.80 -0.35
N THR A 97 -26.81 20.06 -1.50
CA THR A 97 -27.46 19.88 -2.80
C THR A 97 -27.48 18.38 -3.05
N THR A 98 -28.67 17.80 -3.06
CA THR A 98 -28.91 16.40 -3.40
C THR A 98 -28.62 16.20 -4.89
N HIS A 99 -27.34 16.23 -5.29
CA HIS A 99 -26.93 15.62 -6.54
C HIS A 99 -27.07 14.11 -6.34
N LYS A 100 -28.27 13.59 -6.64
CA LYS A 100 -28.45 12.17 -6.88
C LYS A 100 -27.42 11.81 -7.96
N LEU A 101 -26.36 11.10 -7.57
CA LEU A 101 -25.52 10.39 -8.49
C LEU A 101 -26.49 9.59 -9.36
N LYS A 102 -26.56 9.92 -10.65
CA LYS A 102 -27.26 9.04 -11.59
C LYS A 102 -26.48 7.73 -11.50
N GLU A 103 -27.16 6.69 -11.03
CA GLU A 103 -26.68 5.32 -11.13
C GLU A 103 -26.20 5.12 -12.58
N SER A 104 -24.89 4.99 -12.74
CA SER A 104 -24.30 4.52 -13.97
C SER A 104 -24.86 3.12 -14.19
N GLN A 105 -25.74 3.00 -15.18
CA GLN A 105 -26.22 1.70 -15.66
C GLN A 105 -25.00 0.83 -15.95
N ASN A 106 -25.06 -0.38 -15.39
CA ASN A 106 -24.13 -1.49 -15.52
C ASN A 106 -23.49 -1.58 -16.92
N PHE A 107 -22.17 -1.71 -16.96
CA PHE A 107 -21.46 -2.51 -17.95
C PHE A 107 -20.89 -3.74 -17.24
#